data_AF-A0A3D4EXP7-F1
#
_entry.id   AF-A0A3D4EXP7-F1
#
_cell.length_a   1.000
_cell.length_b   1.000
_cell.length_c   1.000
_cell.angle_alpha   90.00
_cell.angle_beta   90.00
_cell.angle_gamma   90.00
#
_symmetry.space_group_name_H-M   'P 1'
#
loop_
_entity.id
_entity.type
_entity.pdbx_description
1 polymer ?
#
loop_
_entity_poly.entity_id
_entity_poly.type
_entity_poly.pdbx_seq_one_letter_code
_entity_poly.pdbx_strand_id
1 'polypeptide(L)' 'MNPNRRHFLSGAAAWMSAPACVAGQRSIKTISLFHTTDLHGHILPSKTYDGIGNVGGLARCATQIRKWRKE' A
#
# COMPACT_ATOMS: atom_id res chain seq x y z
N MET A 1 17.30 -11.11 -57.76
CA MET A 1 18.24 -10.44 -56.82
C MET A 1 18.60 -11.43 -55.73
N ASN A 2 19.88 -11.80 -55.62
CA ASN A 2 20.34 -12.89 -54.76
C ASN A 2 20.49 -12.38 -53.31
N PRO A 3 19.85 -12.98 -52.29
CA PRO A 3 20.01 -12.53 -50.92
C PRO A 3 21.41 -12.89 -50.41
N ASN A 4 22.17 -11.86 -50.02
CA ASN A 4 23.55 -11.97 -49.57
C ASN A 4 23.61 -12.66 -48.19
N ARG A 5 24.54 -13.60 -48.00
CA ARG A 5 24.74 -14.44 -46.79
C ARG A 5 25.04 -13.68 -45.48
N ARG A 6 25.07 -12.35 -45.50
CA ARG A 6 25.47 -11.48 -44.39
C ARG A 6 24.31 -11.10 -43.45
N HIS A 7 23.05 -11.41 -43.80
CA HIS A 7 21.89 -11.11 -42.95
C HIS A 7 21.64 -12.16 -41.85
N PHE A 8 22.22 -13.35 -41.93
CA PHE A 8 21.97 -14.43 -40.96
C PHE A 8 22.58 -14.14 -39.57
N LEU A 9 23.69 -13.40 -39.52
CA LEU A 9 24.38 -13.10 -38.25
C LEU A 9 23.74 -11.95 -37.45
N SER A 10 22.83 -11.18 -38.05
CA SER A 10 22.23 -10.02 -37.37
C SER A 10 21.07 -10.41 -36.44
N GLY A 11 20.53 -11.63 -36.55
CA GLY A 11 19.39 -12.08 -35.74
C GLY A 11 19.79 -12.81 -34.45
N ALA A 12 20.90 -13.55 -34.45
CA ALA A 12 21.25 -14.44 -33.34
C ALA A 12 21.90 -13.72 -32.13
N ALA A 13 22.63 -12.63 -32.37
CA ALA A 13 23.31 -11.89 -31.30
C ALA A 13 22.36 -11.02 -30.45
N ALA A 14 21.19 -10.65 -30.97
CA ALA A 14 20.23 -9.81 -30.27
C ALA A 14 19.46 -10.54 -29.15
N TRP A 15 19.57 -11.87 -29.06
CA TRP A 15 18.83 -12.69 -28.08
C TRP A 15 19.67 -13.08 -26.86
N MET A 16 20.97 -12.76 -26.83
CA MET A 16 21.90 -13.22 -25.79
C MET A 16 22.28 -12.16 -24.74
N SER A 17 21.73 -10.94 -24.83
CA SER A 17 22.06 -9.84 -23.90
C SER A 17 20.85 -9.16 -23.26
N ALA A 18 19.65 -9.73 -23.39
CA ALA A 18 18.56 -9.33 -22.51
C ALA A 18 18.89 -9.89 -21.12
N PRO A 19 19.14 -9.05 -20.10
CA PRO A 19 19.26 -9.59 -18.76
C PRO A 19 17.93 -10.28 -18.45
N ALA A 20 18.01 -11.53 -17.99
CA ALA A 20 16.89 -12.25 -17.41
C ALA A 20 16.53 -11.64 -16.05
N CYS A 21 16.34 -10.32 -16.01
CA CYS A 21 15.56 -9.69 -14.98
C CYS A 21 14.13 -10.14 -15.25
N VAL A 22 13.72 -11.24 -14.62
CA VAL A 22 12.32 -11.34 -14.18
C VAL A 22 12.15 -10.21 -13.17
N ALA A 23 11.99 -8.99 -13.67
CA ALA A 23 11.37 -7.91 -12.96
C ALA A 23 9.89 -8.29 -12.85
N GLY A 24 9.60 -9.32 -12.04
CA GLY A 24 8.24 -9.58 -11.61
C GLY A 24 7.72 -8.26 -11.07
N GLN A 25 6.65 -7.75 -11.67
CA GLN A 25 6.17 -6.39 -11.42
C GLN A 25 6.04 -6.17 -9.91
N ARG A 26 6.97 -5.43 -9.32
CA ARG A 26 6.95 -5.16 -7.87
C ARG A 26 5.84 -4.15 -7.63
N SER A 27 4.70 -4.64 -7.17
CA SER A 27 3.58 -3.78 -6.78
C SER A 27 3.89 -3.15 -5.42
N ILE A 28 4.12 -1.83 -5.40
CA ILE A 28 4.18 -1.06 -4.16
C ILE A 28 2.76 -0.94 -3.63
N LYS A 29 2.56 -1.26 -2.35
CA LYS A 29 1.28 -1.15 -1.65
C LYS A 29 1.41 -0.14 -0.52
N THR A 30 0.45 0.76 -0.41
CA THR A 30 0.31 1.66 0.74
C THR A 30 -0.51 0.94 1.82
N ILE A 31 -0.03 0.95 3.06
CA ILE A 31 -0.71 0.37 4.22
C ILE A 31 -0.96 1.47 5.24
N SER A 32 -2.20 1.59 5.71
CA SER A 32 -2.57 2.46 6.83
C SER A 32 -2.76 1.62 8.08
N LEU A 33 -1.97 1.89 9.13
CA LEU A 33 -2.06 1.18 10.42
C LEU A 33 -2.71 2.10 11.47
N PHE A 34 -3.86 1.67 11.99
CA PHE A 34 -4.54 2.34 13.10
C PHE A 34 -4.46 1.46 14.35
N HIS A 35 -4.18 2.07 15.50
CA HIS A 35 -4.00 1.37 16.76
C HIS A 35 -4.65 2.14 17.91
N THR A 36 -5.21 1.42 18.88
CA THR A 36 -5.68 1.95 20.17
C THR A 36 -5.10 1.10 21.28
N THR A 37 -4.73 1.72 22.39
CA THR A 37 -4.25 1.04 23.61
C THR A 37 -5.11 1.41 24.80
N ASP A 38 -5.13 0.55 25.82
CA ASP A 38 -5.61 0.85 27.17
C ASP A 38 -6.98 1.53 27.23
N LEU A 39 -7.93 1.01 26.45
CA LEU A 39 -9.29 1.54 26.45
C LEU A 39 -9.99 1.38 27.80
N HIS A 40 -9.56 0.43 28.64
CA HIS A 40 -10.13 0.17 29.98
C HIS A 40 -11.67 0.11 30.01
N GLY A 41 -12.30 -0.39 28.94
CA GLY A 41 -13.76 -0.47 28.83
C GLY A 41 -14.47 0.84 28.45
N HIS A 42 -13.75 1.90 28.09
CA HIS A 42 -14.31 3.15 27.59
C HIS A 42 -14.87 2.99 26.16
N ILE A 43 -16.08 2.45 26.06
CA ILE A 43 -16.78 2.28 24.78
C ILE A 43 -17.40 3.60 24.31
N LEU A 44 -18.13 4.28 25.19
CA LEU A 44 -18.80 5.56 24.89
C LEU A 44 -17.86 6.75 25.13
N PRO A 45 -18.14 7.91 24.51
CA PRO A 45 -17.43 9.15 24.83
C PRO A 45 -17.53 9.49 26.32
N SER A 46 -16.48 10.06 26.87
CA SER A 46 -16.40 10.48 28.27
C SER A 46 -16.21 12.00 28.38
N LYS A 47 -15.93 12.46 29.59
CA LYS A 47 -15.56 13.84 29.93
C LYS A 47 -14.13 13.88 30.47
N THR A 48 -13.40 14.95 30.21
CA THR A 48 -12.13 15.23 30.92
C THR A 48 -12.40 15.62 32.37
N TYR A 49 -11.36 15.67 33.18
CA TYR A 49 -11.44 16.17 34.56
C TYR A 49 -11.93 17.63 34.64
N ASP A 50 -11.58 18.45 33.64
CA ASP A 50 -12.04 19.84 33.52
C ASP A 50 -13.49 19.94 33.01
N GLY A 51 -14.19 18.82 32.86
CA GLY A 51 -15.59 18.77 32.42
C GLY A 51 -15.80 18.88 30.91
N ILE A 52 -14.73 18.86 30.09
CA ILE A 52 -14.84 18.89 28.63
C ILE A 52 -15.42 17.56 28.16
N GLY A 53 -16.63 17.59 27.64
CA GLY A 53 -17.34 16.38 27.24
C GLY A 53 -17.06 15.88 25.84
N ASN A 54 -17.65 14.72 25.53
CA ASN A 54 -17.55 14.06 24.24
C ASN A 54 -16.11 13.77 23.80
N VAL A 55 -15.23 13.39 24.74
CA VAL A 55 -13.82 13.05 24.49
C VAL A 55 -13.60 11.54 24.54
N GLY A 56 -12.59 11.06 23.81
CA GLY A 56 -12.21 9.63 23.82
C GLY A 56 -13.33 8.66 23.44
N GLY A 57 -13.21 7.42 23.90
CA GLY A 57 -14.18 6.36 23.68
C GLY A 57 -14.00 5.63 22.35
N LEU A 58 -14.07 4.29 22.39
CA LEU A 58 -13.92 3.45 21.20
C LEU A 58 -14.94 3.80 20.10
N ALA A 59 -16.16 4.19 20.47
CA ALA A 59 -17.19 4.60 19.50
C ALA A 59 -16.75 5.80 18.64
N ARG A 60 -16.02 6.76 19.21
CA ARG A 60 -15.49 7.91 18.46
C ARG A 60 -14.32 7.48 17.58
N CYS A 61 -13.40 6.68 18.11
CA CYS A 61 -12.30 6.11 17.33
C CYS A 61 -12.83 5.33 16.12
N ALA A 62 -13.81 4.45 16.31
CA ALA A 62 -14.44 3.69 15.24
C ALA A 62 -15.12 4.58 14.18
N THR A 63 -15.76 5.67 14.61
CA THR A 63 -16.36 6.65 13.69
C THR A 63 -15.31 7.35 12.83
N GLN A 64 -14.17 7.76 13.42
CA GLN A 64 -13.06 8.36 12.67
C GLN A 64 -12.42 7.36 11.70
N ILE A 65 -12.17 6.13 12.14
CA ILE A 65 -11.63 5.07 11.26
C ILE A 65 -12.57 4.82 10.08
N ARG A 66 -13.89 4.79 10.30
CA ARG A 66 -14.88 4.65 9.21
C ARG A 66 -14.88 5.83 8.25
N LYS A 67 -14.61 7.04 8.74
CA LYS A 67 -14.47 8.23 7.90
C LYS A 67 -13.22 8.13 7.04
N TRP A 68 -12.06 7.85 7.65
CA TRP A 68 -10.78 7.70 6.94
C TRP A 68 -10.77 6.56 5.92
N ARG A 69 -11.54 5.50 6.15
CA ARG A 69 -11.70 4.41 5.15
C ARG A 69 -12.50 4.80 3.91
N LYS A 70 -13.23 5.91 3.94
CA LYS A 70 -13.98 6.45 2.79
C LYS A 70 -13.22 7.53 2.04
N GLU A 71 -12.19 8.08 2.66
CA GLU A 71 -11.22 9.01 2.05
C GLU A 71 -10.18 8.20 1.28
#